data_AF-A0A372RU45-F1
#
_entry.id   AF-A0A372RU45-F1
#
_cell.length_a   1.000
_cell.length_b   1.000
_cell.length_c   1.000
_cell.angle_alpha   90.00
_cell.angle_beta   90.00
_cell.angle_gamma   90.00
#
_symmetry.space_group_name_H-M   'P 1'
#
loop_
_entity.id
_entity.type
_entity.pdbx_description
1 polymer ?
#
loop_
_entity_poly.entity_id
_entity_poly.type
_entity_poly.pdbx_seq_one_letter_code
_entity_poly.pdbx_strand_id
1 'polypeptide(L)'
;MSSSTRYNSSNTQDNSPSLNNVLEIANKIEYKIGPVTFHSSQTASSIQLIDLIKEILDLCDNVQQIREVLTKFKDSKQSFDLVKKTEIEKKIKVLSDFNNHIESILSDKQSLIMRIKDPFVGEHINIEPEYHRAFSELFPGITKCIASLPNDIESTLWIKNHSITDEKISNQIYGIASLTAMYGNYFDSLERVRQFLKQIYDIDAGKGKD
;
A
#
# COMPACT_ATOMS: atom_id res chain seq x y z
N MET A 1 11.38 30.39 73.87
CA MET A 1 12.82 30.54 73.66
C MET A 1 13.03 31.28 72.36
N SER A 2 13.50 32.50 72.49
CA SER A 2 13.80 33.47 71.44
C SER A 2 14.97 33.01 70.58
N SER A 3 15.00 33.39 69.30
CA SER A 3 16.14 34.09 68.70
C SER A 3 15.83 34.53 67.27
N SER A 4 15.78 35.85 67.11
CA SER A 4 15.94 36.56 65.85
C SER A 4 17.31 36.27 65.25
N THR A 5 17.38 36.07 63.94
CA THR A 5 18.62 36.26 63.19
C THR A 5 18.44 37.48 62.29
N ARG A 6 18.89 38.63 62.82
CA ARG A 6 19.36 39.76 62.02
C ARG A 6 20.42 39.25 61.05
N TYR A 7 20.24 39.48 59.76
CA TYR A 7 21.38 39.61 58.87
C TYR A 7 21.54 41.07 58.49
N ASN A 8 22.75 41.54 58.79
CA ASN A 8 23.23 42.90 58.63
C ASN A 8 23.12 43.37 57.18
N SER A 9 22.64 44.60 57.05
CA SER A 9 22.96 45.49 55.94
C SER A 9 24.46 45.74 55.93
N SER A 10 25.12 45.32 54.85
CA SER A 10 26.46 45.76 54.49
C SER A 10 26.37 46.44 53.12
N ASN A 11 26.54 47.77 53.15
CA ASN A 11 27.01 48.60 52.04
C ASN A 11 27.91 47.82 51.08
N THR A 12 27.70 47.99 49.78
CA THR A 12 28.65 48.69 48.90
C THR A 12 28.13 48.77 47.46
N GLN A 13 28.15 50.01 46.96
CA GLN A 13 28.38 50.43 45.58
C GLN A 13 27.21 50.42 44.60
N ASP A 14 26.63 51.62 44.48
CA ASP A 14 26.28 52.27 43.22
C ASP A 14 26.95 51.63 41.99
N ASN A 15 26.21 50.77 41.31
CA ASN A 15 26.54 50.29 39.95
C ASN A 15 25.83 51.18 38.92
N SER A 16 25.96 52.49 39.06
CA SER A 16 25.78 53.40 37.93
C SER A 16 27.03 53.28 37.06
N PRO A 17 26.92 52.85 35.78
CA PRO A 17 28.08 52.84 34.90
C PRO A 17 28.58 54.28 34.84
N SER A 18 29.82 54.50 35.32
CA SER A 18 30.42 55.83 35.29
C SER A 18 30.37 56.34 33.85
N LEU A 19 30.01 57.61 33.69
CA LEU A 19 29.92 58.28 32.38
C LEU A 19 31.18 58.02 31.53
N ASN A 20 32.33 57.85 32.19
CA ASN A 20 33.61 57.51 31.57
C ASN A 20 33.61 56.14 30.88
N ASN A 21 32.99 55.11 31.45
CA ASN A 21 32.88 53.80 30.81
C ASN A 21 31.98 53.86 29.57
N VAL A 22 30.91 54.68 29.63
CA VAL A 22 30.00 54.91 28.48
C VAL A 22 30.71 55.69 27.37
N LEU A 23 31.52 56.70 27.73
CA LEU A 23 32.32 57.47 26.78
C LEU A 23 33.45 56.64 26.16
N GLU A 24 34.07 55.73 26.91
CA GLU A 24 35.09 54.81 26.39
C GLU A 24 34.49 53.82 25.38
N ILE A 25 33.28 53.30 25.67
CA ILE A 25 32.52 52.47 24.73
C ILE A 25 32.10 53.28 23.50
N ALA A 26 31.67 54.53 23.67
CA ALA A 26 31.28 55.43 22.57
C ALA A 26 32.45 55.77 21.63
N ASN A 27 33.66 55.92 22.18
CA ASN A 27 34.87 56.13 21.40
C ASN A 27 35.30 54.85 20.65
N LYS A 28 35.08 53.67 21.28
CA LYS A 28 35.36 52.36 20.66
C LYS A 28 34.45 52.03 19.48
N ILE A 29 33.30 52.69 19.36
CA ILE A 29 32.32 52.51 18.27
C ILE A 29 32.34 53.64 17.24
N GLU A 30 33.37 54.51 17.24
CA GLU A 30 33.53 55.61 16.26
C GLU A 30 32.35 56.61 16.20
N TYR A 31 31.59 56.78 17.30
CA TYR A 31 30.46 57.71 17.31
C TYR A 31 30.93 59.15 17.59
N LYS A 32 31.06 59.98 16.54
CA LYS A 32 31.42 61.40 16.68
C LYS A 32 30.24 62.24 17.15
N ILE A 33 30.25 62.63 18.42
CA ILE A 33 29.34 63.66 18.94
C ILE A 33 29.83 65.02 18.42
N GLY A 34 29.04 65.66 17.55
CA GLY A 34 29.28 67.05 17.12
C GLY A 34 29.13 68.04 18.29
N PRO A 35 29.75 69.23 18.23
CA PRO A 35 29.77 70.15 19.35
C PRO A 35 28.39 70.76 19.58
N VAL A 36 27.84 70.58 20.78
CA VAL A 36 26.63 71.27 21.23
C VAL A 36 27.02 72.69 21.63
N THR A 37 26.66 73.66 20.80
CA THR A 37 26.83 75.09 21.08
C THR A 37 25.70 75.55 22.00
N PHE A 38 26.01 75.83 23.27
CA PHE A 38 25.07 76.47 24.19
C PHE A 38 25.09 77.99 23.97
N HIS A 39 24.08 78.52 23.28
CA HIS A 39 23.82 79.96 23.26
C HIS A 39 22.97 80.32 24.48
N SER A 40 23.60 80.87 25.51
CA SER A 40 22.90 81.47 26.64
C SER A 40 22.37 82.85 26.24
N SER A 41 21.10 82.91 25.82
CA SER A 41 20.34 84.16 25.86
C SER A 41 19.02 83.93 26.59
N GLN A 42 18.71 84.91 27.43
CA GLN A 42 17.79 84.85 28.54
C GLN A 42 16.36 85.08 28.05
N THR A 43 15.67 84.01 27.64
CA THR A 43 14.21 84.00 27.48
C THR A 43 13.61 82.70 28.05
N ALA A 44 12.83 82.87 29.12
CA ALA A 44 11.89 81.92 29.73
C ALA A 44 12.41 80.53 30.16
N SER A 45 12.74 80.41 31.44
CA SER A 45 12.94 79.15 32.20
C SER A 45 11.86 78.08 31.91
N SER A 46 10.62 78.49 31.61
CA SER A 46 9.52 77.59 31.26
C SER A 46 9.63 76.97 29.85
N ILE A 47 10.20 77.67 28.87
CA ILE A 47 10.34 77.16 27.49
C ILE A 47 11.44 76.10 27.44
N GLN A 48 12.57 76.32 28.14
CA GLN A 48 13.63 75.33 28.29
C GLN A 48 13.15 74.07 29.02
N LEU A 49 12.29 74.23 30.03
CA LEU A 49 11.67 73.10 30.72
C LEU A 49 10.73 72.32 29.80
N ILE A 50 9.95 73.01 28.96
CA ILE A 50 9.06 72.39 27.98
C ILE A 50 9.85 71.58 26.94
N ASP A 51 10.98 72.10 26.47
CA ASP A 51 11.83 71.37 25.52
C ASP A 51 12.53 70.17 26.17
N LEU A 52 12.98 70.29 27.42
CA LEU A 52 13.47 69.15 28.20
C LEU A 52 12.40 68.08 28.42
N ILE A 53 11.16 68.48 28.71
CA ILE A 53 10.05 67.53 28.88
C ILE A 53 9.76 66.80 27.56
N LYS A 54 9.78 67.50 26.43
CA LYS A 54 9.62 66.87 25.11
C LYS A 54 10.73 65.88 24.81
N GLU A 55 11.97 66.25 25.10
CA GLU A 55 13.14 65.37 24.91
C GLU A 55 13.06 64.12 25.80
N ILE A 56 12.62 64.26 27.06
CA ILE A 56 12.37 63.13 27.95
C ILE A 56 11.23 62.24 27.43
N LEU A 57 10.17 62.84 26.87
CA LEU A 57 9.04 62.11 26.31
C LEU A 57 9.48 61.28 25.09
N ASP A 58 10.27 61.90 24.21
CA ASP A 58 10.81 61.24 23.01
C ASP A 58 11.79 60.12 23.39
N LEU A 59 12.60 60.32 24.44
CA LEU A 59 13.46 59.27 24.99
C LEU A 59 12.63 58.12 25.59
N CYS A 60 11.55 58.42 26.30
CA CYS A 60 10.63 57.43 26.85
C CYS A 60 9.97 56.59 25.74
N ASP A 61 9.51 57.23 24.67
CA ASP A 61 8.92 56.54 23.52
C ASP A 61 9.95 55.65 22.81
N ASN A 62 11.18 56.14 22.64
CA ASN A 62 12.28 55.33 22.10
C ASN A 62 12.62 54.11 22.97
N VAL A 63 12.70 54.30 24.30
CA VAL A 63 12.91 53.19 25.25
C VAL A 63 11.76 52.19 25.19
N GLN A 64 10.53 52.66 25.05
CA GLN A 64 9.36 51.80 24.94
C GLN A 64 9.37 51.01 23.63
N GLN A 65 9.70 51.64 22.50
CA GLN A 65 9.87 50.95 21.22
C GLN A 65 10.97 49.88 21.28
N ILE A 66 12.13 50.20 21.88
CA ILE A 66 13.22 49.23 22.06
C ILE A 66 12.77 48.06 22.94
N ARG A 67 12.02 48.33 24.02
CA ARG A 67 11.45 47.28 24.89
C ARG A 67 10.47 46.40 24.15
N GLU A 68 9.62 46.97 23.30
CA GLU A 68 8.69 46.19 22.46
C GLU A 68 9.44 45.30 21.47
N VAL A 69 10.45 45.83 20.78
CA VAL A 69 11.28 45.04 19.85
C VAL A 69 12.01 43.92 20.59
N LEU A 70 12.55 44.20 21.77
CA LEU A 70 13.24 43.21 22.60
C LEU A 70 12.27 42.11 23.10
N THR A 71 11.04 42.49 23.46
CA THR A 71 10.00 41.55 23.86
C THR A 71 9.59 40.66 22.69
N LYS A 72 9.33 41.26 21.51
CA LYS A 72 9.03 40.51 20.28
C LYS A 72 10.17 39.56 19.89
N PHE A 73 11.42 39.98 20.03
CA PHE A 73 12.58 39.14 19.76
C PHE A 73 12.70 37.97 20.75
N LYS A 74 12.46 38.23 22.05
CA LYS A 74 12.45 37.20 23.09
C LYS A 74 11.35 36.16 22.85
N ASP A 75 10.14 36.61 22.54
CA ASP A 75 9.00 35.74 22.26
C ASP A 75 9.20 34.92 20.98
N SER A 76 9.80 35.53 19.95
CA SER A 76 10.19 34.85 18.70
C SER A 76 11.25 33.77 18.95
N LYS A 77 12.31 34.08 19.72
CA LYS A 77 13.36 33.12 20.06
C LYS A 77 12.83 31.95 20.89
N GLN A 78 11.95 32.24 21.86
CA GLN A 78 11.30 31.21 22.68
C GLN A 78 10.37 30.32 21.83
N SER A 79 9.58 30.92 20.93
CA SER A 79 8.69 30.17 20.04
C SER A 79 9.44 29.33 19.01
N PHE A 80 10.52 29.86 18.44
CA PHE A 80 11.37 29.17 17.46
C PHE A 80 12.05 27.93 18.05
N ASP A 81 12.49 28.01 19.31
CA ASP A 81 13.13 26.88 19.99
C ASP A 81 12.12 25.76 20.33
N LEU A 82 10.92 26.13 20.80
CA LEU A 82 9.84 25.17 21.05
C LEU A 82 9.36 24.48 19.76
N VAL A 83 9.22 25.23 18.66
CA VAL A 83 8.81 24.66 17.36
C VAL A 83 9.88 23.71 16.81
N LYS A 84 11.17 24.07 16.90
CA LYS A 84 12.26 23.18 16.45
C LYS A 84 12.36 21.91 17.29
N LYS A 85 12.27 22.03 18.62
CA LYS A 85 12.30 20.86 19.51
C LYS A 85 11.14 19.91 19.22
N THR A 86 9.92 20.43 19.08
CA THR A 86 8.74 19.62 18.76
C THR A 86 8.81 19.00 17.35
N GLU A 87 9.37 19.71 16.36
CA GLU A 87 9.59 19.15 15.02
C GLU A 87 10.64 18.01 15.05
N ILE A 88 11.72 18.18 15.82
CA ILE A 88 12.75 17.15 16.02
C ILE A 88 12.15 15.93 16.74
N GLU A 89 11.36 16.14 17.80
CA GLU A 89 10.67 15.05 18.51
C GLU A 89 9.71 14.29 17.59
N LYS A 90 8.97 14.99 16.72
CA LYS A 90 8.12 14.35 15.69
C LYS A 90 8.95 13.53 14.71
N LYS A 91 10.08 14.06 14.23
CA LYS A 91 10.98 13.33 13.32
C LYS A 91 11.59 12.10 13.98
N ILE A 92 12.02 12.21 15.24
CA ILE A 92 12.52 11.08 16.04
C ILE A 92 11.43 10.02 16.18
N LYS A 93 10.18 10.42 16.48
CA LYS A 93 9.06 9.49 16.59
C LYS A 93 8.80 8.76 15.27
N VAL A 94 8.72 9.47 14.16
CA VAL A 94 8.53 8.87 12.82
C VAL A 94 9.68 7.91 12.49
N LEU A 95 10.92 8.29 12.79
CA LEU A 95 12.08 7.43 12.55
C LEU A 95 12.06 6.18 13.45
N SER A 96 11.65 6.31 14.70
CA SER A 96 11.47 5.19 15.62
C SER A 96 10.36 4.25 15.17
N ASP A 97 9.22 4.80 14.72
CA ASP A 97 8.10 4.01 14.21
C ASP A 97 8.51 3.26 12.93
N PHE A 98 9.26 3.92 12.05
CA PHE A 98 9.83 3.30 10.85
C PHE A 98 10.84 2.19 11.20
N ASN A 99 11.72 2.44 12.17
CA ASN A 99 12.69 1.45 12.63
C ASN A 99 11.98 0.22 13.23
N ASN A 100 10.96 0.43 14.05
CA ASN A 100 10.14 -0.66 14.60
C ASN A 100 9.44 -1.46 13.50
N HIS A 101 8.96 -0.80 12.45
CA HIS A 101 8.36 -1.46 11.30
C HIS A 101 9.39 -2.33 10.56
N ILE A 102 10.59 -1.80 10.32
CA ILE A 102 11.68 -2.58 9.70
C ILE A 102 12.09 -3.78 10.55
N GLU A 103 12.21 -3.61 11.86
CA GLU A 103 12.50 -4.71 12.78
C GLU A 103 11.40 -5.79 12.76
N SER A 104 10.13 -5.38 12.69
CA SER A 104 9.01 -6.33 12.52
C SER A 104 9.14 -7.11 11.21
N ILE A 105 9.41 -6.42 10.08
CA ILE A 105 9.61 -7.07 8.78
C ILE A 105 10.81 -8.02 8.82
N LEU A 106 11.89 -7.64 9.50
CA LEU A 106 13.12 -8.43 9.61
C LEU A 106 12.89 -9.69 10.45
N SER A 107 12.13 -9.59 11.54
CA SER A 107 11.67 -10.73 12.34
C SER A 107 10.79 -11.66 11.50
N ASP A 108 9.82 -11.11 10.78
CA ASP A 108 8.90 -11.87 9.93
C ASP A 108 9.62 -12.52 8.75
N LYS A 109 10.70 -11.92 8.25
CA LYS A 109 11.55 -12.51 7.20
C LYS A 109 12.15 -13.84 7.65
N GLN A 110 12.58 -13.98 8.90
CA GLN A 110 13.09 -15.26 9.41
C GLN A 110 11.99 -16.31 9.46
N SER A 111 10.79 -15.93 9.93
CA SER A 111 9.61 -16.81 9.93
C SER A 111 9.21 -17.25 8.52
N LEU A 112 9.22 -16.31 7.57
CA LEU A 112 8.94 -16.59 6.16
C LEU A 112 10.01 -17.48 5.52
N ILE A 113 11.29 -17.22 5.80
CA ILE A 113 12.40 -18.08 5.36
C ILE A 113 12.23 -19.48 5.94
N MET A 114 11.83 -19.63 7.21
CA MET A 114 11.58 -20.94 7.80
C MET A 114 10.40 -21.64 7.12
N ARG A 115 9.30 -20.94 6.81
CA ARG A 115 8.18 -21.51 6.04
C ARG A 115 8.54 -21.87 4.60
N ILE A 116 9.43 -21.13 3.96
CA ILE A 116 9.90 -21.43 2.60
C ILE A 116 10.93 -22.57 2.62
N LYS A 117 11.76 -22.63 3.66
CA LYS A 117 12.72 -23.71 3.89
C LYS A 117 12.05 -25.00 4.29
N ASP A 118 10.86 -24.95 4.89
CA ASP A 118 10.03 -26.11 5.12
C ASP A 118 9.52 -26.56 3.73
N PRO A 119 10.16 -27.57 3.10
CA PRO A 119 9.72 -28.01 1.80
C PRO A 119 8.27 -28.47 1.97
N PHE A 120 7.39 -28.09 1.05
CA PHE A 120 5.97 -28.44 1.13
C PHE A 120 5.82 -29.96 1.31
N VAL A 121 5.65 -30.42 2.57
CA VAL A 121 5.46 -31.82 2.92
C VAL A 121 3.98 -32.12 2.73
N GLY A 122 3.50 -32.01 1.49
CA GLY A 122 2.23 -32.61 1.14
C GLY A 122 2.28 -34.13 1.35
N GLU A 123 1.15 -34.81 1.25
CA GLU A 123 1.17 -36.26 1.08
C GLU A 123 1.94 -36.58 -0.21
N HIS A 124 3.16 -37.09 -0.05
CA HIS A 124 4.04 -37.46 -1.14
C HIS A 124 4.08 -38.98 -1.16
N ILE A 125 3.82 -39.54 -2.33
CA ILE A 125 4.00 -40.96 -2.56
C ILE A 125 5.51 -41.17 -2.60
N ASN A 126 6.06 -41.81 -1.56
CA ASN A 126 7.45 -42.24 -1.56
C ASN A 126 7.57 -43.38 -2.58
N ILE A 127 8.32 -43.14 -3.63
CA ILE A 127 8.58 -44.11 -4.69
C ILE A 127 10.09 -44.35 -4.67
N GLU A 128 10.52 -45.60 -4.73
CA GLU A 128 11.93 -45.91 -4.88
C GLU A 128 12.45 -45.44 -6.25
N PRO A 129 13.72 -44.99 -6.35
CA PRO A 129 14.27 -44.37 -7.57
C PRO A 129 14.09 -45.22 -8.84
N GLU A 130 14.10 -46.55 -8.70
CA GLU A 130 13.92 -47.50 -9.79
C GLU A 130 12.52 -47.41 -10.44
N TYR A 131 11.52 -47.00 -9.67
CA TYR A 131 10.12 -46.93 -10.11
C TYR A 131 9.67 -45.52 -10.49
N HIS A 132 10.50 -44.49 -10.29
CA HIS A 132 10.16 -43.10 -10.63
C HIS A 132 9.79 -42.94 -12.10
N ARG A 133 10.56 -43.58 -12.99
CA ARG A 133 10.31 -43.50 -14.43
C ARG A 133 8.98 -44.16 -14.81
N ALA A 134 8.77 -45.39 -14.35
CA ALA A 134 7.54 -46.12 -14.62
C ALA A 134 6.30 -45.40 -14.07
N PHE A 135 6.42 -44.82 -12.87
CA PHE A 135 5.35 -44.01 -12.29
C PHE A 135 5.10 -42.73 -13.09
N SER A 136 6.16 -42.02 -13.52
CA SER A 136 6.03 -40.81 -14.33
C SER A 136 5.35 -41.06 -15.67
N GLU A 137 5.55 -42.24 -16.27
CA GLU A 137 4.92 -42.66 -17.52
C GLU A 137 3.46 -43.08 -17.30
N LEU A 138 3.13 -43.64 -16.15
CA LEU A 138 1.79 -44.13 -15.81
C LEU A 138 0.87 -43.04 -15.21
N PHE A 139 1.46 -42.01 -14.59
CA PHE A 139 0.75 -40.91 -13.93
C PHE A 139 -0.19 -40.12 -14.87
N PRO A 140 0.18 -39.79 -16.13
CA PRO A 140 -0.75 -39.19 -17.09
C PRO A 140 -1.95 -40.09 -17.39
N GLY A 141 -1.73 -41.41 -17.42
CA GLY A 141 -2.79 -42.41 -17.62
C GLY A 141 -3.78 -42.43 -16.45
N ILE A 142 -3.28 -42.47 -15.22
CA ILE A 142 -4.10 -42.35 -14.01
C ILE A 142 -4.90 -41.05 -14.03
N THR A 143 -4.24 -39.93 -14.31
CA THR A 143 -4.89 -38.61 -14.34
C THR A 143 -6.01 -38.57 -15.37
N LYS A 144 -5.79 -39.16 -16.55
CA LYS A 144 -6.82 -39.27 -17.59
C LYS A 144 -7.99 -40.16 -17.14
N CYS A 145 -7.72 -41.28 -16.47
CA CYS A 145 -8.77 -42.15 -15.92
C CYS A 145 -9.57 -41.46 -14.81
N ILE A 146 -8.91 -40.70 -13.92
CA ILE A 146 -9.61 -39.91 -12.90
C ILE A 146 -10.46 -38.82 -13.55
N ALA A 147 -9.97 -38.18 -14.61
CA ALA A 147 -10.73 -37.18 -15.35
C ALA A 147 -11.92 -37.77 -16.15
N SER A 148 -11.83 -39.02 -16.60
CA SER A 148 -12.94 -39.70 -17.30
C SER A 148 -13.96 -40.30 -16.33
N LEU A 149 -13.55 -40.65 -15.11
CA LEU A 149 -14.39 -41.30 -14.11
C LEU A 149 -15.71 -40.56 -13.82
N PRO A 150 -15.78 -39.23 -13.71
CA PRO A 150 -17.06 -38.51 -13.58
C PRO A 150 -18.01 -38.74 -14.76
N ASN A 151 -17.50 -38.77 -16.00
CA ASN A 151 -18.29 -39.01 -17.20
C ASN A 151 -18.78 -40.47 -17.25
N ASP A 152 -17.94 -41.40 -16.80
CA ASP A 152 -18.29 -42.82 -16.69
C ASP A 152 -19.35 -43.04 -15.59
N ILE A 153 -19.25 -42.30 -14.48
CA ILE A 153 -20.27 -42.28 -13.41
C ILE A 153 -21.58 -41.67 -13.92
N GLU A 154 -21.53 -40.59 -14.69
CA GLU A 154 -22.72 -40.00 -15.31
C GLU A 154 -23.38 -40.95 -16.31
N SER A 155 -22.59 -41.63 -17.13
CA SER A 155 -23.06 -42.65 -18.07
C SER A 155 -23.70 -43.85 -17.35
N THR A 156 -23.12 -44.30 -16.25
CA THR A 156 -23.69 -45.38 -15.44
C THR A 156 -24.92 -44.94 -14.65
N LEU A 157 -24.99 -43.69 -14.20
CA LEU A 157 -26.20 -43.07 -13.64
C LEU A 157 -27.31 -42.94 -14.68
N TRP A 158 -26.98 -42.57 -15.93
CA TRP A 158 -27.92 -42.57 -17.03
C TRP A 158 -28.52 -43.95 -17.25
N ILE A 159 -27.70 -45.00 -17.28
CA ILE A 159 -28.15 -46.41 -17.38
C ILE A 159 -29.03 -46.80 -16.19
N LYS A 160 -28.67 -46.39 -14.98
CA LYS A 160 -29.45 -46.68 -13.77
C LYS A 160 -30.81 -45.98 -13.76
N ASN A 161 -30.88 -44.74 -14.22
CA ASN A 161 -32.12 -43.95 -14.26
C ASN A 161 -33.01 -44.35 -15.45
N HIS A 162 -32.42 -44.84 -16.54
CA HIS A 162 -33.12 -45.44 -17.68
C HIS A 162 -33.05 -46.96 -17.57
N SER A 163 -33.67 -47.52 -16.52
CA SER A 163 -33.82 -48.95 -16.35
C SER A 163 -34.28 -49.59 -17.67
N ILE A 164 -33.55 -50.61 -18.12
CA ILE A 164 -33.70 -51.36 -19.40
C ILE A 164 -35.12 -51.96 -19.59
N THR A 165 -36.00 -51.81 -18.61
CA THR A 165 -37.43 -52.11 -18.67
C THR A 165 -38.29 -51.01 -19.29
N ASP A 166 -37.71 -49.97 -19.89
CA ASP A 166 -38.48 -48.88 -20.45
C ASP A 166 -38.98 -49.25 -21.85
N GLU A 167 -40.28 -49.57 -21.93
CA GLU A 167 -41.06 -49.88 -23.14
C GLU A 167 -40.75 -48.95 -24.33
N LYS A 168 -40.31 -47.73 -24.03
CA LYS A 168 -39.80 -46.73 -24.97
C LYS A 168 -38.56 -47.18 -25.75
N ILE A 169 -37.57 -47.79 -25.11
CA ILE A 169 -36.34 -48.25 -25.77
C ILE A 169 -36.65 -49.45 -26.67
N SER A 170 -37.47 -50.40 -26.20
CA SER A 170 -37.94 -51.51 -27.04
C SER A 170 -38.75 -51.03 -28.24
N ASN A 171 -39.60 -50.01 -28.06
CA ASN A 171 -40.36 -49.41 -29.15
C ASN A 171 -39.45 -48.71 -30.18
N GLN A 172 -38.39 -48.04 -29.73
CA GLN A 172 -37.41 -47.46 -30.64
C GLN A 172 -36.59 -48.52 -31.38
N ILE A 173 -36.17 -49.60 -30.71
CA ILE A 173 -35.48 -50.73 -31.34
C ILE A 173 -36.38 -51.40 -32.37
N TYR A 174 -37.67 -51.60 -32.05
CA TYR A 174 -38.64 -52.17 -32.99
C TYR A 174 -38.86 -51.23 -34.18
N GLY A 175 -38.92 -49.92 -33.95
CA GLY A 175 -39.00 -48.91 -35.02
C GLY A 175 -37.79 -48.95 -35.97
N ILE A 176 -36.57 -49.07 -35.42
CA ILE A 176 -35.34 -49.20 -36.22
C ILE A 176 -35.35 -50.53 -36.98
N ALA A 177 -35.69 -51.64 -36.33
CA ALA A 177 -35.77 -52.95 -36.97
C ALA A 177 -36.78 -52.97 -38.12
N SER A 178 -37.95 -52.35 -37.93
CA SER A 178 -38.95 -52.16 -38.98
C SER A 178 -38.42 -51.32 -40.14
N LEU A 179 -37.74 -50.21 -39.86
CA LEU A 179 -37.13 -49.36 -40.88
C LEU A 179 -36.07 -50.14 -41.68
N THR A 180 -35.22 -50.91 -41.01
CA THR A 180 -34.21 -51.77 -41.63
C THR A 180 -34.86 -52.85 -42.51
N ALA A 181 -35.93 -53.49 -42.04
CA ALA A 181 -36.69 -54.46 -42.83
C ALA A 181 -37.34 -53.81 -44.05
N MET A 182 -37.89 -52.59 -43.93
CA MET A 182 -38.40 -51.83 -45.07
C MET A 182 -37.30 -51.58 -46.10
N TYR A 183 -36.13 -51.08 -45.70
CA TYR A 183 -35.01 -50.87 -46.61
C TYR A 183 -34.50 -52.16 -47.24
N GLY A 184 -34.49 -53.28 -46.51
CA GLY A 184 -34.21 -54.60 -47.06
C GLY A 184 -35.21 -55.01 -48.14
N ASN A 185 -36.51 -54.83 -47.89
CA ASN A 185 -37.56 -55.10 -48.88
C ASN A 185 -37.45 -54.18 -50.11
N TYR A 186 -37.09 -52.92 -49.93
CA TYR A 186 -36.81 -52.00 -51.04
C TYR A 186 -35.63 -52.51 -51.87
N PHE A 187 -34.53 -52.88 -51.22
CA PHE A 187 -33.36 -53.45 -51.88
C PHE A 187 -33.73 -54.72 -52.66
N ASP A 188 -34.46 -55.65 -52.06
CA ASP A 188 -34.90 -56.88 -52.73
C ASP A 188 -35.83 -56.61 -53.91
N SER A 189 -36.68 -55.58 -53.83
CA SER A 189 -37.53 -55.18 -54.95
C SER A 189 -36.74 -54.57 -56.10
N LEU A 190 -35.72 -53.75 -55.81
CA LEU A 190 -34.79 -53.23 -56.81
C LEU A 190 -33.99 -54.35 -57.46
N GLU A 191 -33.56 -55.35 -56.68
CA GLU A 191 -32.85 -56.51 -57.19
C GLU A 191 -33.75 -57.35 -58.12
N ARG A 192 -35.03 -57.54 -57.78
CA ARG A 192 -36.00 -58.17 -58.68
C ARG A 192 -36.18 -57.38 -59.98
N VAL A 193 -36.31 -56.05 -59.92
CA VAL A 193 -36.40 -55.20 -61.12
C VAL A 193 -35.15 -55.35 -61.98
N ARG A 194 -33.96 -55.36 -61.35
CA ARG A 194 -32.69 -55.57 -62.05
C ARG A 194 -32.65 -56.93 -62.75
N GLN A 195 -33.13 -57.98 -62.10
CA GLN A 195 -33.22 -59.32 -62.70
C GLN A 195 -34.22 -59.37 -63.85
N PHE A 196 -35.40 -58.73 -63.74
CA PHE A 196 -36.34 -58.63 -64.85
C PHE A 196 -35.76 -57.86 -66.04
N LEU A 197 -35.11 -56.72 -65.78
CA LEU A 197 -34.47 -55.94 -66.85
C LEU A 197 -33.36 -56.75 -67.52
N LYS A 198 -32.60 -57.52 -66.74
CA LYS A 198 -31.60 -58.45 -67.29
C LYS A 198 -32.26 -59.55 -68.14
N GLN A 199 -33.36 -60.14 -67.70
CA GLN A 199 -34.10 -61.13 -68.50
C GLN A 199 -34.63 -60.52 -69.80
N ILE A 200 -35.17 -59.30 -69.78
CA ILE A 200 -35.61 -58.58 -70.99
C ILE A 200 -34.42 -58.33 -71.92
N TYR A 201 -33.28 -57.89 -71.38
CA TYR A 201 -32.06 -57.69 -72.15
C TYR A 201 -31.57 -58.99 -72.79
N ASP A 202 -31.57 -60.10 -72.05
CA ASP A 202 -31.16 -61.41 -72.57
C ASP A 202 -32.13 -61.93 -73.65
N ILE A 203 -33.43 -61.61 -73.57
CA ILE A 203 -34.43 -61.91 -74.61
C ILE A 203 -34.22 -61.06 -75.87
N ASP A 204 -33.97 -59.75 -75.71
CA ASP A 204 -33.74 -58.82 -76.84
C ASP A 204 -32.38 -59.06 -77.52
N ALA A 205 -31.37 -59.49 -76.76
CA ALA A 205 -30.08 -59.94 -77.27
C ALA A 205 -30.14 -61.32 -77.97
N GLY A 206 -31.33 -61.90 -78.17
CA GLY A 206 -31.52 -63.14 -78.92
C GLY A 206 -31.09 -64.40 -78.19
N LYS A 207 -31.12 -64.43 -76.85
CA LYS A 207 -30.95 -65.65 -76.06
C LYS A 207 -32.30 -66.15 -75.52
N GLY A 208 -33.25 -66.38 -76.43
CA GLY A 208 -34.50 -67.06 -76.13
C GLY A 208 -34.57 -68.43 -76.81
N LYS A 209 -34.29 -69.50 -76.03
CA LYS A 209 -34.54 -70.93 -76.30
C LYS A 209 -33.78 -71.55 -77.48
N ASP A 210 -33.16 -72.72 -77.38
CA ASP A 210 -33.76 -74.04 -77.08
C ASP A 210 -34.74 -74.16 -75.90
#